data_AF-A0A522BRN7-F1
#
_entry.id   AF-A0A522BRN7-F1
#
_cell.length_a   1.000
_cell.length_b   1.000
_cell.length_c   1.000
_cell.angle_alpha   90.00
_cell.angle_beta   90.00
_cell.angle_gamma   90.00
#
_symmetry.space_group_name_H-M   'P 1'
#
loop_
_entity.id
_entity.type
_entity.pdbx_description
1 polymer ?
#
loop_
_entity_poly.entity_id
_entity_poly.type
_entity_poly.pdbx_seq_one_letter_code
_entity_poly.pdbx_strand_id
1 'polypeptide(L)'
;MQLTQIGRSKRDRTVRNPRVVFLYSSVYDEQWKNAWRNLPKKEGRYPSPNFTQRYLSRLEEEWRKDEQRVFASILKYSGIPWFSLEHTCYVVGYMVPFSDPLTIPVFRTEVPIDYVIDVLTHELIHRNLIQRQCYEKVEQALARLRQAYPRESENVIIHIIVHAIHERVFEEVFSTDRLRREKKIMFAITDYKRAWEIVESLGAEKVIQTFLTKYSFKKNRGRRVATPP
;
A
#
# COMPACT_ATOMS: atom_id res chain seq x y z
N MET A 1 -17.71 37.20 41.57
CA MET A 1 -17.17 37.13 40.20
C MET A 1 -17.13 35.65 39.79
N GLN A 2 -18.18 35.17 39.13
CA GLN A 2 -18.32 33.75 38.73
C GLN A 2 -17.68 33.54 37.35
N LEU A 3 -16.73 32.60 37.27
CA LEU A 3 -16.13 32.18 36.00
C LEU A 3 -17.00 31.08 35.39
N THR A 4 -17.70 31.44 34.31
CA THR A 4 -18.52 30.53 33.52
C THR A 4 -17.63 29.52 32.79
N GLN A 5 -17.85 28.23 33.06
CA GLN A 5 -17.20 27.15 32.32
C GLN A 5 -17.72 27.13 30.88
N ILE A 6 -16.84 27.44 29.92
CA ILE A 6 -17.11 27.31 28.49
C ILE A 6 -17.14 25.81 28.16
N GLY A 7 -18.34 25.31 27.87
CA GLY A 7 -18.57 23.93 27.45
C GLY A 7 -17.76 23.58 26.20
N ARG A 8 -16.92 22.56 26.31
CA ARG A 8 -16.27 21.93 25.15
C ARG A 8 -17.36 21.22 24.34
N SER A 9 -17.80 21.88 23.27
CA SER A 9 -18.61 21.27 22.21
C SER A 9 -17.96 19.96 21.77
N LYS A 10 -18.72 18.86 21.86
CA LYS A 10 -18.37 17.57 21.28
C LYS A 10 -18.29 17.78 19.77
N ARG A 11 -17.09 18.04 19.26
CA ARG A 11 -16.84 18.05 17.82
C ARG A 11 -17.28 16.69 17.28
N ASP A 12 -18.32 16.74 16.47
CA ASP A 12 -18.78 15.64 15.66
C ASP A 12 -17.58 15.16 14.83
N ARG A 13 -17.01 14.02 15.22
CA ARG A 13 -15.90 13.40 14.49
C ARG A 13 -16.53 12.70 13.29
N THR A 14 -16.88 13.46 12.26
CA THR A 14 -17.09 12.87 10.93
C THR A 14 -15.86 12.02 10.64
N VAL A 15 -16.04 10.70 10.58
CA VAL A 15 -14.96 9.75 10.29
C VAL A 15 -14.42 10.14 8.92
N ARG A 16 -13.25 10.76 8.89
CA ARG A 16 -12.58 11.06 7.64
C ARG A 16 -11.95 9.76 7.18
N ASN A 17 -12.35 9.28 6.03
CA ASN A 17 -11.74 8.11 5.42
C ASN A 17 -10.44 8.50 4.70
N PRO A 18 -9.43 7.62 4.67
CA PRO A 18 -8.24 7.85 3.88
C PRO A 18 -8.58 7.94 2.38
N ARG A 19 -7.79 8.73 1.66
CA ARG A 19 -7.87 8.92 0.22
C ARG A 19 -6.50 9.07 -0.42
N VAL A 20 -6.40 8.70 -1.68
CA VAL A 20 -5.28 8.99 -2.56
C VAL A 20 -5.49 10.37 -3.21
N VAL A 21 -4.45 11.18 -3.18
CA VAL A 21 -4.38 12.47 -3.90
C VAL A 21 -3.39 12.29 -5.04
N PHE A 22 -3.88 12.19 -6.26
CA PHE A 22 -3.01 12.06 -7.43
C PHE A 22 -2.39 13.40 -7.79
N LEU A 23 -1.08 13.39 -8.04
CA LEU A 23 -0.34 14.60 -8.36
C LEU A 23 0.65 14.35 -9.51
N TYR A 24 0.65 15.27 -10.47
CA TYR A 24 1.75 15.40 -11.42
C TYR A 24 2.68 16.53 -10.98
N SER A 25 3.99 16.27 -10.94
CA SER A 25 5.01 17.27 -10.64
C SER A 25 6.08 17.21 -11.72
N SER A 26 6.18 18.27 -12.54
CA SER A 26 7.14 18.35 -13.65
C SER A 26 8.59 18.29 -13.16
N VAL A 27 8.88 18.90 -12.01
CA VAL A 27 10.22 18.88 -11.40
C VAL A 27 10.61 17.47 -10.97
N TYR A 28 9.66 16.72 -10.41
CA TYR A 28 9.87 15.33 -10.00
C TYR A 28 10.00 14.40 -11.22
N ASP A 29 9.13 14.57 -12.22
CA ASP A 29 9.10 13.80 -13.46
C ASP A 29 10.38 13.97 -14.31
N GLU A 30 11.00 15.17 -14.31
CA GLU A 30 12.24 15.39 -15.07
C GLU A 30 13.41 14.53 -14.54
N GLN A 31 13.42 14.17 -13.25
CA GLN A 31 14.43 13.24 -12.71
C GLN A 31 14.28 11.84 -13.33
N TRP A 32 13.04 11.36 -13.42
CA TRP A 32 12.73 10.07 -14.05
C TRP A 32 13.00 10.08 -15.55
N LYS A 33 12.70 11.19 -16.22
CA LYS A 33 13.02 11.37 -17.64
C LYS A 33 14.53 11.37 -17.90
N ASN A 34 15.33 11.99 -17.03
CA ASN A 34 16.78 11.96 -17.11
C ASN A 34 17.33 10.55 -16.88
N ALA A 35 16.82 9.83 -15.88
CA ALA A 35 17.18 8.42 -15.66
C ALA A 35 16.82 7.57 -16.89
N TRP A 36 15.62 7.73 -17.45
CA TRP A 36 15.17 7.01 -18.64
C TRP A 36 16.03 7.29 -19.87
N ARG A 37 16.46 8.54 -20.07
CA ARG A 37 17.36 8.93 -21.17
C ARG A 37 18.69 8.18 -21.15
N ASN A 38 19.15 7.79 -19.95
CA ASN A 38 20.42 7.12 -19.73
C ASN A 38 20.32 5.58 -19.73
N LEU A 39 19.13 5.00 -19.94
CA LEU A 39 18.98 3.55 -20.02
C LEU A 39 19.58 3.00 -21.32
N PRO A 40 20.32 1.87 -21.26
CA PRO A 40 20.98 1.28 -22.43
C PRO A 40 19.98 0.75 -23.48
N LYS A 41 18.76 0.39 -23.05
CA LYS A 41 17.67 -0.07 -23.90
C LYS A 41 16.42 0.73 -23.55
N LYS A 42 16.13 1.75 -24.35
CA LYS A 42 14.89 2.53 -24.25
C LYS A 42 13.92 2.09 -25.34
N GLU A 43 12.68 1.87 -24.94
CA GLU A 43 11.59 1.62 -25.88
C GLU A 43 10.64 2.81 -25.90
N GLY A 44 10.26 3.23 -27.10
CA GLY A 44 9.28 4.30 -27.31
C GLY A 44 9.77 5.71 -26.94
N ARG A 45 8.83 6.64 -26.83
CA ARG A 45 9.06 8.02 -26.38
C ARG A 45 8.60 8.16 -24.93
N TYR A 46 9.35 8.93 -24.14
CA TYR A 46 8.90 9.33 -22.81
C TYR A 46 7.59 10.12 -22.92
N PRO A 47 6.60 9.88 -22.06
CA PRO A 47 5.31 10.56 -22.15
C PRO A 47 5.46 12.07 -21.99
N SER A 48 4.65 12.82 -22.73
CA SER A 48 4.61 14.28 -22.57
C SER A 48 3.82 14.66 -21.31
N PRO A 49 4.06 15.84 -20.70
CA PRO A 49 3.28 16.31 -19.56
C PRO A 49 1.76 16.28 -19.80
N ASN A 50 1.32 16.69 -21.00
CA ASN A 50 -0.09 16.65 -21.38
C ASN A 50 -0.65 15.23 -21.46
N PHE A 51 0.16 14.26 -21.90
CA PHE A 51 -0.24 12.85 -21.88
C PHE A 51 -0.37 12.34 -20.44
N THR A 52 0.63 12.60 -19.60
CA THR A 52 0.63 12.22 -18.18
C THR A 52 -0.57 12.81 -17.44
N GLN A 53 -0.91 14.08 -17.69
CA GLN A 53 -2.06 14.71 -17.03
C GLN A 53 -3.40 14.06 -17.42
N ARG A 54 -3.59 13.73 -18.71
CA ARG A 54 -4.80 13.01 -19.17
C ARG A 54 -4.86 11.59 -18.60
N TYR A 55 -3.72 10.93 -18.52
CA TYR A 55 -3.62 9.61 -17.90
C TYR A 55 -4.00 9.67 -16.41
N LEU A 56 -3.48 10.66 -15.69
CA LEU A 56 -3.81 10.90 -14.28
C LEU A 56 -5.31 11.07 -14.07
N SER A 57 -5.99 11.89 -14.90
CA SER A 57 -7.44 12.08 -14.78
C SER A 57 -8.23 10.78 -14.95
N ARG A 58 -7.86 9.96 -15.95
CA ARG A 58 -8.50 8.65 -16.18
C ARG A 58 -8.25 7.67 -15.03
N LEU A 59 -7.02 7.64 -14.52
CA LEU A 59 -6.68 6.81 -13.37
C LEU A 59 -7.46 7.23 -12.13
N GLU A 60 -7.53 8.53 -11.87
CA GLU A 60 -8.27 9.04 -10.73
C GLU A 60 -9.75 8.65 -10.80
N GLU A 61 -10.39 8.88 -11.96
CA GLU A 61 -11.78 8.48 -12.18
C GLU A 61 -12.02 7.00 -11.90
N GLU A 62 -11.17 6.11 -12.42
CA GLU A 62 -11.30 4.68 -12.19
C GLU A 62 -11.04 4.30 -10.72
N TRP A 63 -9.99 4.88 -10.10
CA TRP A 63 -9.63 4.61 -8.71
C TRP A 63 -10.76 4.97 -7.74
N ARG A 64 -11.48 6.08 -7.97
CA ARG A 64 -12.57 6.52 -7.08
C ARG A 64 -13.70 5.49 -6.95
N LYS A 65 -13.85 4.56 -7.90
CA LYS A 65 -14.88 3.51 -7.85
C LYS A 65 -14.67 2.52 -6.70
N ASP A 66 -13.40 2.19 -6.41
CA ASP A 66 -13.04 1.15 -5.44
C ASP A 66 -12.26 1.67 -4.23
N GLU A 67 -11.76 2.91 -4.26
CA GLU A 67 -10.86 3.48 -3.26
C GLU A 67 -11.21 3.14 -1.81
N GLN A 68 -12.46 3.41 -1.41
CA GLN A 68 -12.89 3.23 -0.03
C GLN A 68 -12.94 1.74 0.36
N ARG A 69 -13.32 0.87 -0.58
CA ARG A 69 -13.33 -0.59 -0.40
C ARG A 69 -11.89 -1.10 -0.29
N VAL A 70 -10.96 -0.60 -1.10
CA VAL A 70 -9.54 -0.94 -1.02
C VAL A 70 -8.95 -0.55 0.34
N PHE A 71 -9.13 0.70 0.78
CA PHE A 71 -8.61 1.16 2.08
C PHE A 71 -9.19 0.35 3.26
N ALA A 72 -10.50 0.05 3.22
CA ALA A 72 -11.17 -0.76 4.23
C ALA A 72 -10.67 -2.21 4.22
N SER A 73 -10.47 -2.80 3.04
CA SER A 73 -9.97 -4.17 2.91
C SER A 73 -8.52 -4.29 3.39
N ILE A 74 -7.64 -3.35 3.02
CA ILE A 74 -6.26 -3.32 3.53
C ILE A 74 -6.27 -3.20 5.05
N LEU A 75 -7.05 -2.28 5.63
CA LEU A 75 -7.19 -2.14 7.08
C LEU A 75 -7.65 -3.43 7.75
N LYS A 76 -8.66 -4.10 7.19
CA LYS A 76 -9.21 -5.34 7.70
C LYS A 76 -8.17 -6.45 7.78
N TYR A 77 -7.40 -6.65 6.71
CA TYR A 77 -6.44 -7.75 6.61
C TYR A 77 -5.07 -7.45 7.21
N SER A 78 -4.63 -6.20 7.23
CA SER A 78 -3.38 -5.83 7.92
C SER A 78 -3.58 -5.64 9.43
N GLY A 79 -4.80 -5.25 9.85
CA GLY A 79 -5.10 -4.81 11.20
C GLY A 79 -4.30 -3.56 11.61
N ILE A 80 -3.86 -2.75 10.64
CA ILE A 80 -3.07 -1.53 10.84
C ILE A 80 -3.91 -0.32 10.41
N PRO A 81 -4.25 0.60 11.32
CA PRO A 81 -5.01 1.80 10.97
C PRO A 81 -4.23 2.71 10.03
N TRP A 82 -4.97 3.43 9.20
CA TRP A 82 -4.43 4.53 8.40
C TRP A 82 -4.23 5.75 9.29
N PHE A 83 -2.98 6.16 9.49
CA PHE A 83 -2.66 7.34 10.32
C PHE A 83 -2.70 8.64 9.52
N SER A 84 -2.54 8.56 8.21
CA SER A 84 -2.74 9.66 7.27
C SER A 84 -4.09 9.53 6.59
N LEU A 85 -4.77 10.67 6.43
CA LEU A 85 -6.02 10.73 5.66
C LEU A 85 -5.78 10.99 4.18
N GLU A 86 -4.61 11.53 3.83
CA GLU A 86 -4.23 11.83 2.47
C GLU A 86 -2.93 11.11 2.13
N HIS A 87 -2.97 10.34 1.05
CA HIS A 87 -1.85 9.62 0.49
C HIS A 87 -1.53 10.20 -0.87
N THR A 88 -0.57 11.12 -0.93
CA THR A 88 -0.14 11.70 -2.22
C THR A 88 0.49 10.61 -3.08
N CYS A 89 -0.07 10.38 -4.26
CA CYS A 89 0.45 9.47 -5.26
C CYS A 89 0.97 10.28 -6.45
N TYR A 90 2.28 10.24 -6.66
CA TYR A 90 2.90 10.88 -7.82
C TYR A 90 2.71 10.01 -9.05
N VAL A 91 2.16 10.59 -10.11
CA VAL A 91 2.11 9.96 -11.43
C VAL A 91 3.20 10.58 -12.28
N VAL A 92 4.16 9.78 -12.70
CA VAL A 92 5.33 10.19 -13.50
C VAL A 92 5.40 9.37 -14.78
N GLY A 93 6.35 9.62 -15.67
CA GLY A 93 6.54 8.81 -16.87
C GLY A 93 6.99 7.38 -16.59
N TYR A 94 8.07 6.93 -17.23
CA TYR A 94 8.50 5.53 -17.13
C TYR A 94 9.46 5.29 -15.95
N MET A 95 9.08 4.36 -15.06
CA MET A 95 9.85 3.89 -13.90
C MET A 95 9.16 2.64 -13.27
N VAL A 96 9.82 1.97 -12.31
CA VAL A 96 9.25 0.83 -11.54
C VAL A 96 8.53 1.32 -10.28
N PRO A 97 7.22 1.05 -10.09
CA PRO A 97 6.41 1.60 -8.98
C PRO A 97 7.06 1.39 -7.61
N PHE A 98 6.79 2.30 -6.66
CA PHE A 98 7.24 2.17 -5.27
C PHE A 98 6.35 2.98 -4.31
N SER A 99 6.42 2.64 -3.03
CA SER A 99 5.45 3.09 -2.01
C SER A 99 5.87 4.31 -1.20
N ASP A 100 7.15 4.70 -1.20
CA ASP A 100 7.62 5.88 -0.45
C ASP A 100 8.71 6.71 -1.16
N PRO A 101 8.37 7.92 -1.68
CA PRO A 101 7.01 8.44 -1.84
C PRO A 101 6.16 7.56 -2.76
N LEU A 102 4.86 7.43 -2.49
CA LEU A 102 3.95 6.62 -3.31
C LEU A 102 3.96 7.15 -4.75
N THR A 103 4.46 6.35 -5.67
CA THR A 103 4.72 6.76 -7.06
C THR A 103 4.39 5.64 -8.02
N ILE A 104 3.62 5.97 -9.05
CA ILE A 104 3.25 5.05 -10.12
C ILE A 104 3.63 5.62 -11.47
N PRO A 105 4.10 4.76 -12.41
CA PRO A 105 4.41 5.20 -13.74
C PRO A 105 3.14 5.38 -14.57
N VAL A 106 3.26 6.16 -15.63
CA VAL A 106 2.37 6.07 -16.77
C VAL A 106 2.67 4.76 -17.48
N PHE A 107 1.71 3.85 -17.46
CA PHE A 107 1.78 2.61 -18.23
C PHE A 107 1.47 2.86 -19.70
N ARG A 108 1.92 1.94 -20.58
CA ARG A 108 1.62 2.00 -22.01
C ARG A 108 0.11 1.90 -22.26
N THR A 109 -0.35 2.40 -23.40
CA THR A 109 -1.77 2.48 -23.76
C THR A 109 -2.48 1.12 -23.83
N GLU A 110 -1.72 0.05 -24.05
CA GLU A 110 -2.24 -1.32 -24.13
C GLU A 110 -2.45 -1.95 -22.75
N VAL A 111 -1.87 -1.35 -21.70
CA VAL A 111 -2.05 -1.79 -20.32
C VAL A 111 -3.41 -1.28 -19.82
N PRO A 112 -4.30 -2.17 -19.36
CA PRO A 112 -5.62 -1.76 -18.92
C PRO A 112 -5.52 -1.00 -17.58
N ILE A 113 -6.40 -0.02 -17.38
CA ILE A 113 -6.35 0.88 -16.22
C ILE A 113 -6.59 0.14 -14.89
N ASP A 114 -7.33 -0.97 -14.92
CA ASP A 114 -7.57 -1.82 -13.76
C ASP A 114 -6.28 -2.49 -13.25
N TYR A 115 -5.34 -2.82 -14.14
CA TYR A 115 -4.01 -3.29 -13.75
C TYR A 115 -3.20 -2.20 -13.03
N VAL A 116 -3.36 -0.94 -13.43
CA VAL A 116 -2.71 0.19 -12.74
C VAL A 116 -3.25 0.35 -11.33
N ILE A 117 -4.55 0.07 -11.14
CA ILE A 117 -5.19 0.01 -9.81
C ILE A 117 -4.66 -1.17 -8.99
N ASP A 118 -4.43 -2.33 -9.61
CA ASP A 118 -3.79 -3.48 -8.96
C ASP A 118 -2.41 -3.09 -8.40
N VAL A 119 -1.59 -2.44 -9.23
CA VAL A 119 -0.26 -1.93 -8.84
C VAL A 119 -0.36 -0.89 -7.72
N LEU A 120 -1.25 0.10 -7.84
CA LEU A 120 -1.45 1.10 -6.79
C LEU A 120 -1.87 0.47 -5.47
N THR A 121 -2.71 -0.58 -5.52
CA THR A 121 -3.13 -1.34 -4.35
C THR A 121 -1.94 -2.05 -3.69
N HIS A 122 -1.08 -2.69 -4.48
CA HIS A 122 0.18 -3.29 -4.01
C HIS A 122 1.04 -2.26 -3.25
N GLU A 123 1.26 -1.09 -3.85
CA GLU A 123 2.08 -0.03 -3.23
C GLU A 123 1.42 0.57 -1.99
N LEU A 124 0.09 0.67 -1.94
CA LEU A 124 -0.64 1.09 -0.75
C LEU A 124 -0.52 0.09 0.40
N ILE A 125 -0.44 -1.22 0.12
CA ILE A 125 -0.17 -2.23 1.15
C ILE A 125 1.21 -2.02 1.74
N HIS A 126 2.25 -1.83 0.91
CA HIS A 126 3.57 -1.46 1.40
C HIS A 126 3.52 -0.18 2.25
N ARG A 127 2.88 0.88 1.74
CA ARG A 127 2.67 2.15 2.45
C ARG A 127 2.03 1.92 3.83
N ASN A 128 1.03 1.05 3.93
CA ASN A 128 0.34 0.73 5.18
C ASN A 128 1.30 0.08 6.19
N LEU A 129 2.14 -0.84 5.73
CA LEU A 129 3.06 -1.63 6.56
C LEU A 129 4.26 -0.81 7.05
N ILE A 130 4.74 0.17 6.28
CA ILE A 130 5.93 0.97 6.64
C ILE A 130 5.62 2.21 7.50
N GLN A 131 4.36 2.43 7.91
CA GLN A 131 4.01 3.57 8.75
C GLN A 131 4.78 3.51 10.08
N ARG A 132 5.37 4.63 10.48
CA ARG A 132 6.19 4.72 11.70
C ARG A 132 5.50 4.19 12.95
N GLN A 133 4.18 4.40 13.05
CA GLN A 133 3.36 4.00 14.19
C GLN A 133 3.17 2.48 14.32
N CYS A 134 3.42 1.70 13.27
CA CYS A 134 3.32 0.24 13.28
C CYS A 134 4.64 -0.48 12.97
N TYR A 135 5.74 0.27 12.82
CA TYR A 135 7.05 -0.27 12.44
C TYR A 135 7.48 -1.46 13.31
N GLU A 136 7.41 -1.33 14.64
CA GLU A 136 7.81 -2.40 15.56
C GLU A 136 6.98 -3.69 15.36
N LYS A 137 5.66 -3.54 15.14
CA LYS A 137 4.76 -4.68 14.90
C LYS A 137 5.14 -5.40 13.61
N VAL A 138 5.40 -4.64 12.54
CA VAL A 138 5.76 -5.19 11.24
C VAL A 138 7.14 -5.83 11.30
N GLU A 139 8.13 -5.20 11.95
CA GLU A 139 9.46 -5.80 12.14
C GLU A 139 9.41 -7.09 12.94
N GLN A 140 8.57 -7.19 13.98
CA GLN A 140 8.38 -8.46 14.70
C GLN A 140 7.74 -9.55 13.83
N ALA A 141 6.89 -9.19 12.87
CA ALA A 141 6.32 -10.11 11.90
C ALA A 141 7.39 -10.58 10.90
N LEU A 142 8.18 -9.65 10.36
CA LEU A 142 9.29 -9.95 9.45
C LEU A 142 10.37 -10.80 10.13
N ALA A 143 10.72 -10.53 11.39
CA ALA A 143 11.67 -11.33 12.15
C ALA A 143 11.19 -12.79 12.29
N ARG A 144 9.90 -13.02 12.54
CA ARG A 144 9.31 -14.36 12.58
C ARG A 144 9.34 -15.05 11.21
N LEU A 145 9.12 -14.30 10.13
CA LEU A 145 9.27 -14.83 8.77
C LEU A 145 10.71 -15.19 8.43
N ARG A 146 11.69 -14.34 8.78
CA ARG A 146 13.12 -14.63 8.61
C ARG A 146 13.52 -15.90 9.35
N GLN A 147 12.95 -16.15 10.54
CA GLN A 147 13.17 -17.39 11.28
C GLN A 147 12.53 -18.61 10.61
N ALA A 148 11.32 -18.47 10.07
CA ALA A 148 10.62 -19.56 9.38
C ALA A 148 11.23 -19.88 8.00
N TYR A 149 11.83 -18.87 7.35
CA TYR A 149 12.34 -18.91 5.99
C TYR A 149 13.77 -18.35 5.90
N PRO A 150 14.76 -18.92 6.61
CA PRO A 150 16.10 -18.34 6.79
C PRO A 150 16.97 -18.30 5.53
N ARG A 151 16.49 -18.90 4.42
CA ARG A 151 17.21 -18.95 3.13
C ARG A 151 16.59 -18.05 2.07
N GLU A 152 15.45 -17.41 2.36
CA GLU A 152 14.77 -16.54 1.40
C GLU A 152 15.38 -15.13 1.43
N SER A 153 15.30 -14.41 0.31
CA SER A 153 15.76 -13.02 0.25
C SER A 153 14.86 -12.09 1.08
N GLU A 154 15.38 -10.96 1.54
CA GLU A 154 14.56 -9.94 2.21
C GLU A 154 13.36 -9.50 1.37
N ASN A 155 13.53 -9.46 0.05
CA ASN A 155 12.47 -9.13 -0.88
C ASN A 155 11.36 -10.19 -0.87
N VAL A 156 11.70 -11.49 -0.89
CA VAL A 156 10.71 -12.57 -0.68
C VAL A 156 10.02 -12.41 0.67
N ILE A 157 10.77 -12.21 1.75
CA ILE A 157 10.24 -12.11 3.12
C ILE A 157 9.19 -10.99 3.25
N ILE A 158 9.49 -9.80 2.74
CA ILE A 158 8.57 -8.66 2.75
C ILE A 158 7.31 -9.00 1.93
N HIS A 159 7.49 -9.55 0.72
CA HIS A 159 6.40 -9.79 -0.19
C HIS A 159 5.48 -10.95 0.22
N ILE A 160 5.89 -11.84 1.13
CA ILE A 160 4.98 -12.84 1.73
C ILE A 160 3.78 -12.14 2.41
N ILE A 161 4.04 -11.11 3.22
CA ILE A 161 2.96 -10.37 3.91
C ILE A 161 2.15 -9.55 2.91
N VAL A 162 2.83 -8.86 2.01
CA VAL A 162 2.19 -8.00 1.00
C VAL A 162 1.25 -8.82 0.12
N HIS A 163 1.72 -9.94 -0.44
CA HIS A 163 0.93 -10.81 -1.30
C HIS A 163 -0.23 -11.48 -0.55
N ALA A 164 -0.05 -11.86 0.72
CA ALA A 164 -1.15 -12.38 1.52
C ALA A 164 -2.28 -11.35 1.71
N ILE A 165 -1.95 -10.09 2.01
CA ILE A 165 -2.96 -9.02 2.08
C ILE A 165 -3.55 -8.76 0.69
N HIS A 166 -2.71 -8.71 -0.35
CA HIS A 166 -3.12 -8.40 -1.71
C HIS A 166 -4.12 -9.43 -2.24
N GLU A 167 -3.87 -10.73 -2.03
CA GLU A 167 -4.79 -11.83 -2.36
C GLU A 167 -6.18 -11.59 -1.77
N ARG A 168 -6.23 -11.26 -0.47
CA ARG A 168 -7.48 -11.00 0.23
C ARG A 168 -8.20 -9.74 -0.27
N VAL A 169 -7.46 -8.71 -0.66
CA VAL A 169 -8.05 -7.51 -1.29
C VAL A 169 -8.63 -7.84 -2.66
N PHE A 170 -7.95 -8.65 -3.47
CA PHE A 170 -8.51 -9.08 -4.76
C PHE A 170 -9.82 -9.85 -4.61
N GLU A 171 -9.88 -10.79 -3.67
CA GLU A 171 -11.06 -11.62 -3.44
C GLU A 171 -12.26 -10.81 -2.91
N GLU A 172 -12.02 -9.74 -2.15
CA GLU A 172 -13.09 -8.92 -1.55
C GLU A 172 -13.51 -7.70 -2.38
N VAL A 173 -12.54 -7.06 -3.04
CA VAL A 173 -12.77 -5.78 -3.73
C VAL A 173 -12.87 -5.97 -5.24
N PHE A 174 -12.00 -6.81 -5.80
CA PHE A 174 -11.84 -6.96 -7.24
C PHE A 174 -12.43 -8.29 -7.73
N SER A 175 -11.66 -9.08 -8.50
CA SER A 175 -12.08 -10.39 -8.98
C SER A 175 -10.92 -11.37 -8.95
N THR A 176 -11.26 -12.66 -8.88
CA THR A 176 -10.29 -13.76 -9.01
C THR A 176 -9.56 -13.74 -10.34
N ASP A 177 -10.18 -13.20 -11.40
CA ASP A 177 -9.55 -13.11 -12.72
C ASP A 177 -8.41 -12.08 -12.72
N ARG A 178 -8.61 -10.93 -12.05
CA ARG A 178 -7.55 -9.95 -11.86
C ARG A 178 -6.41 -10.51 -11.01
N LEU A 179 -6.72 -11.27 -9.94
CA LEU A 179 -5.71 -11.98 -9.14
C LEU A 179 -4.88 -12.96 -9.97
N ARG A 180 -5.53 -13.77 -10.83
CA ARG A 180 -4.81 -14.72 -11.70
C ARG A 180 -3.92 -14.00 -12.71
N ARG A 181 -4.38 -12.88 -13.28
CA ARG A 181 -3.58 -12.02 -14.16
C ARG A 181 -2.36 -11.46 -13.42
N GLU A 182 -2.56 -10.92 -12.22
CA GLU A 182 -1.51 -10.37 -11.38
C GLU A 182 -0.42 -11.41 -11.09
N LYS A 183 -0.81 -12.59 -10.59
CA LYS A 183 0.13 -13.70 -10.34
C LYS A 183 0.90 -14.07 -11.60
N LYS A 184 0.22 -14.21 -12.74
CA LYS A 184 0.86 -14.54 -14.03
C LYS A 184 1.94 -13.52 -14.43
N ILE A 185 1.67 -12.23 -14.26
CA ILE A 185 2.64 -11.16 -14.57
C ILE A 185 3.80 -11.19 -13.57
N MET A 186 3.51 -11.25 -12.28
CA MET A 186 4.50 -11.21 -11.21
C MET A 186 5.39 -12.45 -11.17
N PHE A 187 4.94 -13.58 -11.72
CA PHE A 187 5.75 -14.80 -11.80
C PHE A 187 6.96 -14.69 -12.75
N ALA A 188 7.03 -13.63 -13.56
CA ALA A 188 8.24 -13.28 -14.31
C ALA A 188 9.38 -12.77 -13.39
N ILE A 189 9.07 -12.37 -12.15
CA ILE A 189 10.04 -11.91 -11.15
C ILE A 189 10.24 -13.02 -10.13
N THR A 190 11.45 -13.58 -10.07
CA THR A 190 11.78 -14.77 -9.26
C THR A 190 11.34 -14.65 -7.79
N ASP A 191 11.65 -13.53 -7.15
CA ASP A 191 11.31 -13.31 -5.73
C ASP A 191 9.80 -13.18 -5.51
N TYR A 192 9.08 -12.55 -6.44
CA TYR A 192 7.64 -12.37 -6.32
C TYR A 192 6.93 -13.70 -6.52
N LYS A 193 7.36 -14.48 -7.52
CA LYS A 193 6.91 -15.85 -7.71
C LYS A 193 7.09 -16.66 -6.42
N ARG A 194 8.29 -16.59 -5.83
CA ARG A 194 8.62 -17.35 -4.63
C ARG A 194 7.76 -16.94 -3.43
N ALA A 195 7.54 -15.65 -3.23
CA ALA A 195 6.66 -15.14 -2.19
C ALA A 195 5.21 -15.63 -2.38
N TRP A 196 4.70 -15.62 -3.62
CA TRP A 196 3.38 -16.16 -3.94
C TRP A 196 3.25 -17.66 -3.67
N GLU A 197 4.24 -18.47 -4.07
CA GLU A 197 4.24 -19.91 -3.77
C GLU A 197 4.14 -20.19 -2.26
N ILE A 198 4.84 -19.38 -1.45
CA ILE A 198 4.75 -19.50 0.02
C ILE A 198 3.34 -19.15 0.51
N VAL A 199 2.76 -18.04 0.03
CA VAL A 199 1.39 -17.63 0.38
C VAL A 199 0.38 -18.69 -0.02
N GLU A 200 0.48 -19.26 -1.22
CA GLU A 200 -0.42 -20.31 -1.72
C GLU A 200 -0.27 -21.61 -0.92
N SER A 201 0.95 -21.98 -0.54
CA SER A 201 1.19 -23.20 0.24
C SER A 201 0.63 -23.13 1.66
N LEU A 202 0.62 -21.94 2.27
CA LEU A 202 0.09 -21.74 3.63
C LEU A 202 -1.37 -21.32 3.66
N GLY A 203 -1.85 -20.65 2.62
CA GLY A 203 -3.08 -19.85 2.60
C GLY A 203 -2.85 -18.43 3.15
N ALA A 204 -3.33 -17.41 2.42
CA ALA A 204 -3.18 -15.99 2.78
C ALA A 204 -3.68 -15.67 4.20
N GLU A 205 -4.84 -16.21 4.58
CA GLU A 205 -5.41 -16.01 5.92
C GLU A 205 -4.47 -16.52 7.02
N LYS A 206 -3.84 -17.69 6.81
CA LYS A 206 -2.90 -18.28 7.76
C LYS A 206 -1.63 -17.45 7.89
N VAL A 207 -1.12 -16.91 6.78
CA VAL A 207 0.03 -15.98 6.78
C VAL A 207 -0.31 -14.74 7.63
N ILE A 208 -1.45 -14.10 7.35
CA ILE A 208 -1.91 -12.90 8.08
C ILE A 208 -2.05 -13.20 9.58
N GLN A 209 -2.75 -14.27 9.95
CA GLN A 209 -2.97 -14.63 11.35
C GLN A 209 -1.67 -14.96 12.10
N THR A 210 -0.77 -15.71 11.45
CA THR A 210 0.47 -16.18 12.06
C THR A 210 1.45 -15.04 12.30
N PHE A 211 1.59 -14.14 11.32
CA PHE A 211 2.66 -13.15 11.33
C PHE A 211 2.17 -11.75 11.76
N LEU A 212 0.97 -11.31 11.37
CA LEU A 212 0.47 -9.97 11.67
C LEU A 212 -0.45 -9.86 12.90
N THR A 213 -1.27 -10.88 13.20
CA THR A 213 -2.41 -10.72 14.14
C THR A 213 -2.07 -11.03 15.61
N LYS A 214 -0.87 -11.50 15.94
CA LYS A 214 -0.55 -11.99 17.30
C LYS A 214 -0.36 -10.94 18.42
N TYR A 215 -0.90 -9.73 18.26
CA TYR A 215 -1.07 -8.78 19.37
C TYR A 215 -2.53 -8.33 19.47
N SER A 216 -3.26 -8.93 20.40
CA SER A 216 -4.42 -8.29 20.98
C SER A 216 -3.95 -6.97 21.60
N PHE A 217 -4.55 -5.86 21.18
CA PHE A 217 -4.41 -4.59 21.87
C PHE A 217 -4.81 -4.84 23.32
N LYS A 218 -3.86 -5.10 24.22
CA LYS A 218 -4.11 -4.98 25.65
C LYS A 218 -4.44 -3.51 25.82
N LYS A 219 -5.74 -3.19 25.86
CA LYS A 219 -6.22 -1.91 26.38
C LYS A 219 -5.54 -1.76 27.73
N ASN A 220 -4.49 -0.95 27.79
CA ASN A 220 -3.99 -0.41 29.05
C ASN A 220 -5.11 0.46 29.60
N ARG A 221 -6.10 -0.17 30.23
CA ARG A 221 -7.02 0.50 31.15
C ARG A 221 -6.12 1.02 32.26
N GLY A 222 -6.06 2.35 32.35
CA GLY A 222 -5.06 3.06 33.12
C GLY A 222 -4.83 2.48 34.51
N ARG A 223 -3.60 2.07 34.77
CA ARG A 223 -3.06 2.16 36.12
C ARG A 223 -2.88 3.65 36.39
N ARG A 224 -3.81 4.23 37.17
CA ARG A 224 -3.53 5.47 37.90
C ARG A 224 -2.33 5.18 38.77
N VAL A 225 -1.22 5.84 38.48
CA VAL A 225 -0.10 5.90 39.42
C VAL A 225 -0.60 6.75 40.59
N ALA A 226 -0.73 6.13 41.76
CA ALA A 226 -0.95 6.85 42.99
C ALA A 226 0.31 7.68 43.27
N THR A 227 0.15 8.98 43.42
CA THR A 227 1.19 9.86 43.99
C THR A 227 1.44 9.44 45.43
N PRO A 228 2.71 9.22 45.85
CA PRO A 228 3.04 9.01 47.25
C PRO A 228 2.86 10.33 48.05
N PRO A 229 2.72 10.24 49.38
CA PRO A 229 2.51 11.37 50.27
C PRO A 229 3.67 12.37 50.29
#